data_AF-X1ET75-F1
#
_entry.id   AF-X1ET75-F1
#
_cell.length_a   1.000
_cell.length_b   1.000
_cell.length_c   1.000
_cell.angle_alpha   90.00
_cell.angle_beta   90.00
_cell.angle_gamma   90.00
#
_symmetry.space_group_name_H-M   'P 1'
#
loop_
_entity.id
_entity.type
_entity.pdbx_description
1 polymer ?
#
loop_
_entity_poly.entity_id
_entity_poly.type
_entity_poly.pdbx_seq_one_letter_code
_entity_poly.pdbx_strand_id
1 'polypeptide(L)'
;YFVVQVVDDVPNQKYTGNQLNKGDSITIVFDTELEEDMQIPFYSSDDYQIDFSPGNFSNIFEESFMKWPSSAPPRGVNVASIKLANGYLLEASIPWVRDVRSIA
;
A
#
# COMPACT_ATOMS: atom_id res chain seq x y z
N TYR A 1 -4.96 -10.48 -1.15
CA TYR A 1 -3.51 -10.77 -1.24
C TYR A 1 -3.04 -10.40 -2.62
N PHE A 2 -1.82 -9.89 -2.74
CA PHE A 2 -1.15 -9.72 -4.02
C PHE A 2 0.35 -9.93 -3.86
N VAL A 3 1.03 -10.24 -4.96
CA VAL A 3 2.48 -10.24 -5.07
C VAL A 3 2.88 -9.45 -6.31
N VAL A 4 3.87 -8.59 -6.18
CA VAL A 4 4.47 -7.84 -7.29
C VAL A 4 5.95 -8.14 -7.34
N GLN A 5 6.43 -8.56 -8.50
CA GLN A 5 7.86 -8.53 -8.82
C GLN A 5 8.15 -7.23 -9.56
N VAL A 6 8.99 -6.40 -8.96
CA VAL A 6 9.46 -5.14 -9.56
C VAL A 6 10.85 -5.38 -10.13
N VAL A 7 11.03 -5.02 -11.39
CA VAL A 7 12.34 -4.98 -12.05
C VAL A 7 12.87 -3.56 -11.96
N ASP A 8 13.98 -3.39 -11.25
CA ASP A 8 14.58 -2.10 -10.91
C ASP A 8 16.07 -2.30 -10.67
N ASP A 9 16.90 -1.49 -11.31
CA ASP A 9 18.36 -1.58 -11.20
C ASP A 9 18.87 -1.04 -9.87
N VAL A 10 18.16 -0.08 -9.25
CA VAL A 10 18.58 0.54 -7.98
C VAL A 10 17.38 0.81 -7.07
N PRO A 11 16.94 -0.19 -6.28
CA PRO A 11 15.97 0.03 -5.22
C PRO A 11 16.49 1.05 -4.20
N ASN A 12 15.75 2.14 -4.03
CA ASN A 12 16.08 3.34 -3.28
C ASN A 12 14.87 3.84 -2.48
N GLN A 13 14.74 3.30 -1.26
CA GLN A 13 13.78 3.78 -0.28
C GLN A 13 14.49 4.50 0.87
N LYS A 14 14.13 5.77 1.09
CA LYS A 14 14.63 6.61 2.18
C LYS A 14 13.50 7.19 3.04
N TYR A 15 12.26 6.94 2.64
CA TYR A 15 11.07 7.53 3.22
C TYR A 15 10.20 6.46 3.87
N THR A 16 9.47 6.86 4.89
CA THR A 16 8.60 6.00 5.67
C THR A 16 7.26 6.67 5.95
N GLY A 17 6.27 5.90 6.41
CA GLY A 17 4.94 6.40 6.77
C GLY A 17 4.31 7.23 5.65
N ASN A 18 3.77 8.41 5.97
CA ASN A 18 3.06 9.24 4.99
C ASN A 18 3.94 9.80 3.85
N GLN A 19 5.24 9.53 3.85
CA GLN A 19 6.16 9.92 2.78
C GLN A 19 6.64 8.73 1.94
N LEU A 20 6.24 7.48 2.21
CA LEU A 20 6.87 6.32 1.54
C LEU A 20 6.83 6.38 0.01
N ASN A 21 5.80 7.03 -0.54
CA ASN A 21 5.61 7.19 -1.98
C ASN A 21 6.59 8.16 -2.65
N LYS A 22 7.53 8.73 -1.88
CA LYS A 22 8.66 9.52 -2.39
C LYS A 22 9.90 8.68 -2.70
N GLY A 23 9.90 7.40 -2.35
CA GLY A 23 10.86 6.40 -2.79
C GLY A 23 10.18 5.29 -3.58
N ASP A 24 10.88 4.18 -3.79
CA ASP A 24 10.30 3.05 -4.51
C ASP A 24 9.15 2.42 -3.73
N SER A 25 8.00 2.36 -4.41
CA SER A 25 6.75 1.95 -3.81
C SER A 25 5.78 1.45 -4.88
N ILE A 26 4.79 0.68 -4.43
CA ILE A 26 3.64 0.24 -5.21
C ILE A 26 2.41 0.92 -4.61
N THR A 27 1.63 1.63 -5.42
CA THR A 27 0.33 2.17 -4.99
C THR A 27 -0.77 1.28 -5.55
N ILE A 28 -1.66 0.81 -4.68
CA ILE A 28 -2.92 0.19 -5.08
C ILE A 28 -4.05 1.15 -4.75
N VAL A 29 -4.88 1.39 -5.77
CA VAL A 29 -6.19 2.03 -5.62
C VAL A 29 -7.23 0.95 -5.87
N PHE A 30 -8.17 0.80 -4.94
CA PHE A 30 -9.23 -0.19 -5.03
C PHE A 30 -10.53 0.38 -4.47
N ASP A 31 -11.60 0.17 -5.23
CA ASP A 31 -12.96 0.54 -4.91
C ASP A 31 -13.70 -0.73 -4.46
N THR A 32 -14.25 -0.71 -3.24
CA THR A 32 -14.94 -1.89 -2.68
C THR A 32 -16.43 -1.95 -3.01
N GLU A 33 -17.06 -0.86 -3.46
CA GLU A 33 -18.48 -0.80 -3.83
C GLU A 33 -18.72 -0.14 -5.20
N LEU A 34 -17.81 -0.34 -6.15
CA LEU A 34 -17.83 0.24 -7.50
C LEU A 34 -19.20 0.27 -8.20
N GLU A 35 -20.02 -0.78 -8.06
CA GLU A 35 -21.34 -0.82 -8.70
C GLU A 35 -22.31 0.24 -8.14
N GLU A 36 -22.13 0.67 -6.89
CA GLU A 36 -22.98 1.65 -6.21
C GLU A 36 -22.66 3.09 -6.63
N ASP A 37 -21.40 3.39 -6.97
CA ASP A 37 -20.95 4.76 -7.20
C ASP A 37 -19.94 4.96 -8.36
N MET A 38 -19.89 4.05 -9.34
CA MET A 38 -19.05 4.11 -10.55
C MET A 38 -19.00 5.45 -11.30
N GLN A 39 -19.99 6.33 -11.12
CA GLN A 39 -20.04 7.65 -11.78
C GLN A 39 -19.32 8.76 -10.97
N ILE A 40 -18.89 8.48 -9.73
CA ILE A 40 -18.21 9.44 -8.87
C ILE A 40 -16.73 9.51 -9.28
N PRO A 41 -16.20 10.68 -9.70
CA PRO A 41 -14.84 10.79 -10.24
C PRO A 41 -13.79 11.14 -9.16
N PHE A 42 -14.08 10.90 -7.89
CA PHE A 42 -13.23 11.21 -6.75
C PHE A 42 -13.43 10.16 -5.66
N TYR A 43 -12.48 10.06 -4.73
CA TYR A 43 -12.55 8.99 -3.73
C TYR A 43 -13.72 9.13 -2.74
N SER A 44 -14.49 8.06 -2.58
CA SER A 44 -15.54 7.87 -1.59
C SER A 44 -14.99 7.18 -0.33
N SER A 45 -15.82 6.94 0.70
CA SER A 45 -15.33 6.36 1.97
C SER A 45 -14.96 4.87 1.90
N ASP A 46 -15.37 4.21 0.83
CA ASP A 46 -15.19 2.80 0.51
C ASP A 46 -14.15 2.56 -0.59
N ASP A 47 -13.57 3.65 -1.10
CA ASP A 47 -12.31 3.64 -1.82
C ASP A 47 -11.11 3.56 -0.89
N TYR A 48 -10.05 2.93 -1.39
CA TYR A 48 -8.79 2.80 -0.68
C TYR A 48 -7.63 3.15 -1.60
N GLN A 49 -6.74 4.02 -1.13
CA GLN A 49 -5.43 4.22 -1.71
C GLN A 49 -4.37 3.84 -0.69
N ILE A 50 -3.66 2.76 -0.96
CA ILE A 50 -2.61 2.24 -0.08
C ILE A 50 -1.31 2.17 -0.85
N ASP A 51 -0.28 2.78 -0.28
CA ASP A 51 1.09 2.70 -0.76
C ASP A 51 1.82 1.58 0.01
N PHE A 52 2.66 0.82 -0.68
CA PHE A 52 3.47 -0.28 -0.14
C PHE A 52 4.94 -0.04 -0.49
N SER A 53 5.82 -0.20 0.49
CA SER A 53 7.27 -0.06 0.32
C SER A 53 7.96 -1.39 0.61
N PRO A 54 8.97 -1.79 -0.18
CA PRO A 54 9.82 -2.93 0.15
C PRO A 54 10.86 -2.59 1.24
N GLY A 55 10.84 -1.37 1.77
CA GLY A 55 11.93 -0.86 2.58
C GLY A 55 13.21 -0.67 1.77
N ASN A 56 14.36 -0.71 2.43
CA ASN A 56 15.67 -0.58 1.77
C ASN A 56 16.55 -1.84 1.90
N PHE A 57 15.97 -2.95 2.36
CA PHE A 57 16.66 -4.22 2.60
C PHE A 57 17.85 -4.13 3.56
N SER A 58 17.81 -3.15 4.47
CA SER A 58 18.82 -2.93 5.49
C SER A 58 18.16 -2.46 6.79
N ASN A 59 17.95 -1.15 6.96
CA ASN A 59 17.49 -0.54 8.20
C ASN A 59 16.10 0.13 8.10
N ILE A 60 15.53 0.20 6.89
CA ILE A 60 14.14 0.57 6.66
C ILE A 60 13.42 -0.72 6.25
N PHE A 61 12.46 -1.13 7.07
CA PHE A 61 11.65 -2.32 6.83
C PHE A 61 10.55 -2.03 5.80
N GLU A 62 10.03 -3.09 5.23
CA GLU A 62 8.80 -3.05 4.44
C GLU A 62 7.64 -2.51 5.29
N GLU A 63 6.79 -1.70 4.66
CA GLU A 63 5.65 -1.10 5.32
C GLU A 63 4.55 -0.76 4.32
N SER A 64 3.40 -0.36 4.85
CA SER A 64 2.31 0.21 4.06
C SER A 64 1.74 1.44 4.74
N PHE A 65 1.18 2.35 3.93
CA PHE A 65 0.48 3.52 4.44
C PHE A 65 -0.76 3.79 3.60
N MET A 66 -1.90 3.95 4.27
CA MET A 66 -3.17 4.27 3.64
C MET A 66 -3.27 5.79 3.51
N LYS A 67 -3.21 6.30 2.28
CA LYS A 67 -3.43 7.72 1.96
C LYS A 67 -4.90 8.10 2.07
N TRP A 68 -5.77 7.16 1.74
CA TRP A 68 -7.23 7.34 1.77
C TRP A 68 -7.91 6.04 2.22
N PRO A 69 -8.94 6.08 3.08
CA PRO A 69 -9.60 7.30 3.61
C PRO A 69 -8.98 7.88 4.89
N SER A 70 -8.04 7.18 5.54
CA SER A 70 -7.68 7.48 6.93
C SER A 70 -6.37 8.23 7.15
N SER A 71 -5.48 8.33 6.13
CA SER A 71 -4.13 8.91 6.26
C SER A 71 -3.33 8.31 7.45
N ALA A 72 -3.26 6.98 7.51
CA ALA A 72 -2.64 6.23 8.60
C ALA A 72 -2.11 4.86 8.10
N PRO A 73 -1.29 4.14 8.88
CA PRO A 73 -0.99 2.74 8.60
C PRO A 73 -2.28 1.90 8.58
N PRO A 74 -2.53 1.11 7.52
CA PRO A 74 -3.74 0.29 7.42
C PRO A 74 -3.72 -0.85 8.45
N ARG A 75 -4.88 -1.15 9.06
CA ARG A 75 -4.98 -2.20 10.09
C ARG A 75 -4.97 -3.59 9.47
N GLY A 76 -4.18 -4.49 10.05
CA GLY A 76 -4.14 -5.91 9.65
C GLY A 76 -3.51 -6.17 8.29
N VAL A 77 -3.01 -5.14 7.61
CA VAL A 77 -2.19 -5.31 6.41
C VAL A 77 -0.81 -5.79 6.83
N ASN A 78 -0.38 -6.91 6.26
CA ASN A 78 0.99 -7.38 6.40
C ASN A 78 1.70 -7.25 5.07
N VAL A 79 2.95 -6.83 5.12
CA VAL A 79 3.84 -6.69 3.97
C VAL A 79 5.08 -7.52 4.26
N ALA A 80 5.58 -8.22 3.25
CA ALA A 80 6.88 -8.87 3.26
C ALA A 80 7.58 -8.53 1.95
N SER A 81 8.91 -8.39 1.98
CA SER A 81 9.66 -8.18 0.75
C SER A 81 11.02 -8.86 0.77
N ILE A 82 11.51 -9.19 -0.42
CA ILE A 82 12.87 -9.70 -0.62
C ILE A 82 13.54 -8.98 -1.78
N LYS A 83 14.84 -8.71 -1.62
CA LYS A 83 15.68 -8.19 -2.71
C LYS A 83 16.00 -9.32 -3.69
N LEU A 84 15.91 -9.01 -4.97
CA LEU A 84 16.33 -9.87 -6.08
C LEU A 84 17.59 -9.30 -6.74
N ALA A 85 18.20 -10.08 -7.63
CA ALA A 85 19.37 -9.61 -8.38
C ALA A 85 19.05 -8.42 -9.31
N ASN A 86 17.81 -8.30 -9.78
CA ASN A 86 17.36 -7.30 -10.74
C ASN A 86 16.12 -6.50 -10.25
N GLY A 87 15.98 -6.33 -8.94
CA GLY A 87 14.88 -5.58 -8.34
C GLY A 87 14.42 -6.20 -7.02
N TYR A 88 13.11 -6.39 -6.84
CA TYR A 88 12.55 -6.95 -5.62
C TYR A 88 11.21 -7.65 -5.84
N LEU A 89 10.83 -8.47 -4.86
CA LEU A 89 9.50 -9.05 -4.75
C LEU A 89 8.85 -8.52 -3.48
N LEU A 90 7.62 -8.04 -3.60
CA LEU A 90 6.80 -7.57 -2.48
C LEU A 90 5.50 -8.38 -2.48
N GLU A 91 5.19 -8.98 -1.34
CA GLU A 91 3.91 -9.63 -1.07
C GLU A 91 3.16 -8.85 0.00
N ALA A 92 1.86 -8.68 -0.20
CA ALA A 92 1.01 -8.09 0.83
C ALA A 92 -0.33 -8.81 0.98
N SER A 93 -0.76 -8.87 2.23
CA SER A 93 -2.09 -9.30 2.63
C SER A 93 -2.91 -8.07 3.01
N ILE A 94 -4.09 -7.93 2.42
CA ILE A 94 -5.05 -6.87 2.76
C ILE A 94 -6.31 -7.56 3.27
N PRO A 95 -6.74 -7.33 4.52
CA PRO A 95 -8.01 -7.83 5.02
C PRO A 95 -9.18 -7.21 4.26
N TRP A 96 -10.19 -8.00 3.92
CA TRP A 96 -11.43 -7.50 3.31
C TRP A 96 -12.38 -6.82 4.30
N VAL A 97 -12.04 -6.81 5.59
CA VAL A 97 -12.88 -6.12 6.59
C VAL A 97 -12.78 -4.63 6.36
N ARG A 98 -13.92 -3.98 6.13
CA ARG A 98 -14.01 -2.51 6.17
C ARG A 98 -13.32 -2.04 7.44
N ASP A 99 -12.47 -1.01 7.34
CA ASP A 99 -12.00 -0.26 8.49
C ASP A 99 -13.22 0.52 9.04
N VAL A 100 -14.14 -0.20 9.69
CA VAL A 100 -15.37 0.37 10.22
C VAL A 100 -14.96 1.28 11.36
N ARG A 101 -14.94 2.59 11.13
CA ARG A 101 -15.10 3.53 12.22
C ARG A 101 -16.52 3.33 12.74
N SER A 102 -16.68 2.54 13.81
CA SER A 102 -17.83 2.71 14.69
C SER A 102 -17.71 4.10 15.30
N ILE A 103 -18.40 5.06 14.70
CA ILE A 103 -18.66 6.34 15.36
C ILE A 103 -19.80 6.03 16.35
N ALA A 104 -19.43 5.97 17.62
CA ALA A 104 -20.37 5.99 18.74
C ALA A 104 -20.90 7.41 18.95
#